data_AF-A0A2V4HV15-F1
#
_entry.id   AF-A0A2V4HV15-F1
#
_cell.length_a   1.000
_cell.length_b   1.000
_cell.length_c   1.000
_cell.angle_alpha   90.00
_cell.angle_beta   90.00
_cell.angle_gamma   90.00
#
_symmetry.space_group_name_H-M   'P 1'
#
loop_
_entity.id
_entity.type
_entity.pdbx_description
1 polymer ?
#
loop_
_entity_poly.entity_id
_entity_poly.type
_entity_poly.pdbx_seq_one_letter_code
_entity_poly.pdbx_strand_id
1 'polypeptide(L)'
;MNNKDFLADLFKDEQSVVNCVGYSERELDKISRLYDIRIEGQLKLFLSGMGKCDGGLIGDSQVQLYRTSWMVREHLLFQVDFFSQMQEAGHYGFLNKPFVFSLVSETQYYFLQTSLSDAVYHYDSNTDVVTEAGVDLLDFLKLLAAESKGALKVLVCGDLLRIM
;
A
#
# COMPACT_ATOMS: atom_id res chain seq x y z
N MET A 1 -0.85 0.52 18.83
CA MET A 1 0.10 1.56 18.37
C MET A 1 -0.72 2.68 17.73
N ASN A 2 -0.48 3.95 18.07
CA ASN A 2 -1.14 5.08 17.39
C ASN A 2 -0.31 5.53 16.17
N ASN A 3 -0.85 6.39 15.29
CA ASN A 3 -0.14 6.83 14.08
C ASN A 3 1.20 7.52 14.37
N LYS A 4 1.30 8.31 15.44
CA LYS A 4 2.55 9.00 15.78
C LYS A 4 3.63 8.00 16.20
N ASP A 5 3.27 7.04 17.03
CA ASP A 5 4.18 5.99 17.48
C ASP A 5 4.66 5.14 16.28
N PHE A 6 3.72 4.80 15.38
CA PHE A 6 4.03 4.08 14.14
C PHE A 6 5.02 4.82 13.26
N LEU A 7 4.75 6.10 12.96
CA LEU A 7 5.63 6.90 12.12
C LEU A 7 6.99 7.08 12.81
N ALA A 8 7.03 7.36 14.12
CA ALA A 8 8.28 7.47 14.85
C ALA A 8 9.13 6.19 14.76
N ASP A 9 8.50 5.02 14.91
CA ASP A 9 9.17 3.72 14.77
C ASP A 9 9.67 3.46 13.33
N LEU A 10 8.86 3.81 12.33
CA LEU A 10 9.20 3.64 10.92
C LEU A 10 10.40 4.49 10.51
N PHE A 11 10.41 5.76 10.92
CA PHE A 11 11.40 6.73 10.46
C PHE A 11 12.69 6.72 11.28
N LYS A 12 12.64 6.34 12.56
CA LYS A 12 13.77 6.40 13.51
C LYS A 12 14.47 7.78 13.57
N ASP A 13 13.84 8.82 13.01
CA ASP A 13 14.29 10.21 12.88
C ASP A 13 13.04 11.11 12.78
N GLU A 14 12.96 12.14 13.63
CA GLU A 14 11.82 13.05 13.69
C GLU A 14 11.70 13.94 12.45
N GLN A 15 12.80 14.19 11.72
CA GLN A 15 12.83 15.15 10.62
C GLN A 15 12.01 14.68 9.40
N SER A 16 11.86 13.37 9.21
CA SER A 16 11.11 12.78 8.08
C SER A 16 9.61 12.62 8.34
N VAL A 17 9.17 12.65 9.60
CA VAL A 17 7.74 12.57 9.97
C VAL A 17 6.97 13.81 9.49
N VAL A 18 7.64 14.96 9.39
CA VAL A 18 7.05 16.28 9.10
C VAL A 18 6.35 16.35 7.73
N ASN A 19 6.69 15.45 6.80
CA ASN A 19 6.19 15.49 5.43
C ASN A 19 5.25 14.33 5.07
N CYS A 20 4.92 13.46 6.02
CA CYS A 20 3.94 12.41 5.78
C CYS A 20 2.54 12.99 5.66
N VAL A 21 1.77 12.49 4.69
CA VAL A 21 0.39 12.89 4.47
C VAL A 21 -0.46 11.63 4.39
N GLY A 22 -1.41 11.50 5.31
CA GLY A 22 -2.40 10.43 5.30
C GLY A 22 -3.81 10.92 4.99
N TYR A 23 -4.75 9.98 4.95
CA TYR A 23 -6.17 10.25 4.76
C TYR A 23 -6.89 10.50 6.09
N SER A 24 -7.84 11.42 6.08
CA SER A 24 -8.80 11.61 7.18
C SER A 24 -9.78 10.43 7.28
N GLU A 25 -10.43 10.26 8.43
CA GLU A 25 -11.46 9.22 8.63
C GLU A 25 -12.57 9.27 7.57
N ARG A 26 -12.98 10.47 7.14
CA ARG A 26 -13.98 10.64 6.09
C ARG A 26 -13.47 10.18 4.72
N GLU A 27 -12.20 10.40 4.42
CA GLU A 27 -11.58 9.91 3.19
C GLU A 27 -11.40 8.40 3.24
N LEU A 28 -11.01 7.83 4.39
CA LEU A 28 -10.93 6.38 4.56
C LEU A 28 -12.28 5.70 4.33
N ASP A 29 -13.38 6.23 4.87
CA ASP A 29 -14.73 5.69 4.59
C ASP A 29 -15.06 5.71 3.09
N LYS A 30 -14.67 6.77 2.36
CA LYS A 30 -14.83 6.81 0.91
C LYS A 30 -13.97 5.78 0.20
N ILE A 31 -12.71 5.61 0.59
CA ILE A 31 -11.80 4.62 0.00
C ILE A 31 -12.32 3.21 0.25
N SER A 32 -12.73 2.89 1.49
CA SER A 32 -13.28 1.59 1.85
C SER A 32 -14.46 1.21 0.95
N ARG A 33 -15.37 2.15 0.68
CA ARG A 33 -16.53 1.93 -0.21
C ARG A 33 -16.14 1.84 -1.68
N LEU A 34 -15.25 2.73 -2.14
CA LEU A 34 -14.90 2.84 -3.56
C LEU A 34 -14.08 1.64 -4.04
N TYR A 35 -13.18 1.13 -3.20
CA TYR A 35 -12.31 -0.01 -3.50
C TYR A 35 -12.90 -1.34 -3.01
N ASP A 36 -14.05 -1.31 -2.33
CA ASP A 36 -14.69 -2.46 -1.68
C ASP A 36 -13.77 -3.22 -0.70
N ILE A 37 -12.95 -2.48 0.06
CA ILE A 37 -11.99 -3.02 1.04
C ILE A 37 -12.39 -2.68 2.48
N ARG A 38 -11.85 -3.42 3.44
CA ARG A 38 -12.00 -3.11 4.87
C ARG A 38 -10.77 -2.36 5.37
N ILE A 39 -10.95 -1.14 5.89
CA ILE A 39 -9.84 -0.32 6.40
C ILE A 39 -9.84 -0.33 7.93
N GLU A 40 -9.13 -1.30 8.47
CA GLU A 40 -8.93 -1.49 9.91
C GLU A 40 -7.48 -1.88 10.19
N GLY A 41 -7.13 -2.17 11.44
CA GLY A 41 -5.81 -2.70 11.81
C GLY A 41 -4.64 -1.85 11.29
N GLN A 42 -3.65 -2.53 10.72
CA GLN A 42 -2.45 -1.91 10.22
C GLN A 42 -2.69 -1.13 8.93
N LEU A 43 -3.63 -1.56 8.08
CA LEU A 43 -4.00 -0.83 6.87
C LEU A 43 -4.54 0.57 7.22
N LYS A 44 -5.35 0.67 8.29
CA LYS A 44 -5.83 1.97 8.78
C LYS A 44 -4.67 2.86 9.24
N LEU A 45 -3.73 2.32 10.03
CA LEU A 45 -2.56 3.06 10.51
C LEU A 45 -1.71 3.58 9.33
N PHE A 46 -1.47 2.71 8.36
CA PHE A 46 -0.74 3.05 7.14
C PHE A 46 -1.43 4.18 6.36
N LEU A 47 -2.70 4.00 5.99
CA LEU A 47 -3.40 4.97 5.14
C LEU A 47 -3.62 6.31 5.85
N SER A 48 -3.90 6.32 7.16
CA SER A 48 -4.08 7.56 7.92
C SER A 48 -2.77 8.24 8.33
N GLY A 49 -1.67 7.51 8.40
CA GLY A 49 -0.34 8.07 8.70
C GLY A 49 0.35 8.63 7.45
N MET A 50 0.34 7.87 6.35
CA MET A 50 1.13 8.20 5.16
C MET A 50 0.51 7.75 3.84
N GLY A 51 -0.78 7.38 3.80
CA GLY A 51 -1.41 6.82 2.60
C GLY A 51 -1.42 7.71 1.33
N LYS A 52 -1.14 9.01 1.45
CA LYS A 52 -0.93 9.91 0.30
C LYS A 52 0.55 10.15 0.02
N CYS A 53 1.36 10.26 1.07
CA CYS A 53 2.79 10.54 0.99
C CYS A 53 3.51 10.04 2.24
N ASP A 54 4.67 9.41 2.05
CA ASP A 54 5.58 8.94 3.09
C ASP A 54 6.71 9.93 3.42
N GLY A 55 6.60 11.18 2.97
CA GLY A 55 7.66 12.18 3.17
C GLY A 55 8.95 11.90 2.40
N GLY A 56 8.92 11.04 1.37
CA GLY A 56 10.08 10.69 0.55
C GLY A 56 10.95 9.57 1.16
N LEU A 57 10.33 8.65 1.91
CA LEU A 57 11.02 7.52 2.55
C LEU A 57 11.28 6.35 1.60
N ILE A 58 10.22 5.93 0.91
CA ILE A 58 10.14 4.76 0.04
C ILE A 58 9.88 5.23 -1.40
N GLY A 59 8.88 6.10 -1.58
CA GLY A 59 8.50 6.65 -2.88
C GLY A 59 7.64 5.71 -3.75
N ASP A 60 7.31 6.18 -4.95
CA ASP A 60 6.27 5.61 -5.82
C ASP A 60 6.74 4.43 -6.69
N SER A 61 8.04 4.15 -6.70
CA SER A 61 8.61 2.99 -7.38
C SER A 61 8.27 1.66 -6.70
N GLN A 62 8.12 1.68 -5.37
CA GLN A 62 7.77 0.52 -4.56
C GLN A 62 6.33 0.57 -4.05
N VAL A 63 5.78 1.77 -3.77
CA VAL A 63 4.43 1.95 -3.25
C VAL A 63 3.59 2.70 -4.28
N GLN A 64 2.77 1.93 -5.01
CA GLN A 64 2.04 2.39 -6.20
C GLN A 64 0.99 3.45 -5.85
N LEU A 65 0.57 3.49 -4.58
CA LEU A 65 -0.36 4.48 -4.04
C LEU A 65 0.17 5.92 -4.15
N TYR A 66 1.50 6.11 -4.28
CA TYR A 66 2.13 7.43 -4.35
C TYR A 66 2.37 7.95 -5.77
N ARG A 67 1.97 7.19 -6.81
CA ARG A 67 2.18 7.59 -8.21
C ARG A 67 1.43 8.88 -8.52
N THR A 68 2.18 9.97 -8.69
CA THR A 68 1.64 11.33 -8.89
C THR A 68 0.85 11.50 -10.19
N SER A 69 1.16 10.67 -11.19
CA SER A 69 0.49 10.64 -12.50
C SER A 69 -0.83 9.87 -12.48
N TRP A 70 -1.11 9.11 -11.42
CA TRP A 70 -2.33 8.32 -11.31
C TRP A 70 -3.43 9.17 -10.67
N MET A 71 -4.63 9.08 -11.26
CA MET A 71 -5.86 9.55 -10.65
C MET A 71 -6.60 8.34 -10.08
N VAL A 72 -7.76 8.60 -9.48
CA VAL A 72 -8.61 7.54 -8.91
C VAL A 72 -8.91 6.42 -9.91
N ARG A 73 -9.03 6.74 -11.20
CA ARG A 73 -9.33 5.75 -12.24
C ARG A 73 -8.16 4.80 -12.47
N GLU A 74 -6.93 5.32 -12.56
CA GLU A 74 -5.74 4.50 -12.76
C GLU A 74 -5.49 3.59 -11.55
N HIS A 75 -5.70 4.11 -10.33
CA HIS A 75 -5.63 3.29 -9.11
C HIS A 75 -6.68 2.17 -9.11
N LEU A 76 -7.92 2.46 -9.50
CA LEU A 76 -8.98 1.44 -9.58
C LEU A 76 -8.69 0.39 -10.64
N LEU A 77 -8.25 0.81 -11.83
CA LEU A 77 -7.87 -0.12 -12.90
C LEU A 77 -6.74 -1.05 -12.44
N PHE A 78 -5.72 -0.52 -11.77
CA PHE A 78 -4.64 -1.32 -11.20
C PHE A 78 -5.14 -2.41 -10.24
N GLN A 79 -6.12 -2.11 -9.38
CA GLN A 79 -6.70 -3.11 -8.48
C GLN A 79 -7.55 -4.15 -9.23
N VAL A 80 -8.32 -3.71 -10.24
CA VAL A 80 -9.15 -4.60 -11.08
C VAL A 80 -8.30 -5.53 -11.94
N ASP A 81 -7.20 -5.03 -12.48
CA ASP A 81 -6.26 -5.81 -13.30
C ASP A 81 -5.59 -6.90 -12.45
N PHE A 82 -5.18 -6.58 -11.22
CA PHE A 82 -4.68 -7.58 -10.27
C PHE A 82 -5.76 -8.62 -9.92
N PHE A 83 -6.96 -8.17 -9.59
CA PHE A 83 -8.07 -9.06 -9.24
C PHE A 83 -8.37 -10.05 -10.38
N SER A 84 -8.40 -9.57 -11.62
CA SER A 84 -8.66 -10.38 -12.81
C SER A 84 -7.55 -11.41 -13.04
N GLN A 85 -6.28 -11.01 -12.94
CA GLN A 85 -5.14 -11.95 -13.04
C GLN A 85 -5.22 -13.07 -12.00
N MET A 86 -5.52 -12.72 -10.74
CA MET A 86 -5.66 -13.71 -9.67
C MET A 86 -6.83 -14.68 -9.89
N GLN A 87 -7.95 -14.22 -10.47
CA GLN A 87 -9.06 -15.10 -10.84
C GLN A 87 -8.68 -16.05 -11.99
N GLU A 88 -8.04 -15.52 -13.03
CA GLU A 88 -7.59 -16.30 -14.18
C GLU A 88 -6.58 -17.38 -13.78
N ALA A 89 -5.67 -17.06 -12.85
CA ALA A 89 -4.71 -18.00 -12.27
C ALA A 89 -5.34 -18.98 -11.24
N GLY A 90 -6.61 -18.81 -10.87
CA GLY A 90 -7.34 -19.71 -9.97
C GLY A 90 -7.13 -19.44 -8.48
N HIS A 91 -6.56 -18.30 -8.10
CA HIS A 91 -6.20 -17.94 -6.72
C HIS A 91 -7.35 -17.35 -5.90
N TYR A 92 -8.55 -17.93 -6.01
CA TYR A 92 -9.78 -17.41 -5.38
C TYR A 92 -9.69 -17.28 -3.86
N GLY A 93 -8.92 -18.14 -3.19
CA GLY A 93 -8.71 -18.09 -1.74
C GLY A 93 -8.07 -16.79 -1.25
N PHE A 94 -7.41 -16.05 -2.15
CA PHE A 94 -6.71 -14.80 -1.85
C PHE A 94 -7.56 -13.55 -2.14
N LEU A 95 -8.78 -13.70 -2.65
CA LEU A 95 -9.65 -12.59 -3.10
C LEU A 95 -10.62 -12.07 -2.03
N ASN A 96 -10.28 -12.23 -0.75
CA ASN A 96 -11.09 -11.75 0.38
C ASN A 96 -10.89 -10.23 0.60
N LYS A 97 -11.47 -9.43 -0.30
CA LYS A 97 -11.29 -7.96 -0.39
C LYS A 97 -9.81 -7.60 -0.55
N PRO A 98 -9.17 -8.03 -1.65
CA PRO A 98 -7.74 -7.83 -1.83
C PRO A 98 -7.43 -6.35 -2.02
N PHE A 99 -6.27 -5.92 -1.54
CA PHE A 99 -5.75 -4.57 -1.78
C PHE A 99 -4.26 -4.61 -2.05
N VAL A 100 -3.87 -4.28 -3.28
CA VAL A 100 -2.46 -4.19 -3.68
C VAL A 100 -1.93 -2.83 -3.29
N PHE A 101 -0.83 -2.79 -2.55
CA PHE A 101 -0.19 -1.53 -2.15
C PHE A 101 1.20 -1.35 -2.78
N SER A 102 1.81 -2.43 -3.23
CA SER A 102 3.15 -2.42 -3.83
C SER A 102 3.21 -3.36 -5.04
N LEU A 103 3.90 -2.91 -6.08
CA LEU A 103 4.26 -3.70 -7.26
C LEU A 103 5.74 -3.47 -7.60
N VAL A 104 6.54 -4.51 -7.50
CA VAL A 104 7.99 -4.45 -7.76
C VAL A 104 8.30 -5.12 -9.09
N SER A 105 9.19 -4.51 -9.88
CA SER A 105 9.61 -5.03 -11.18
C SER A 105 8.45 -5.41 -12.12
N GLU A 106 7.34 -4.66 -12.02
CA GLU A 106 6.12 -4.80 -12.83
C GLU A 106 5.39 -6.16 -12.75
N THR A 107 5.89 -7.11 -11.95
CA THR A 107 5.40 -8.50 -11.90
C THR A 107 5.23 -9.04 -10.49
N GLN A 108 5.82 -8.38 -9.49
CA GLN A 108 5.82 -8.83 -8.10
C GLN A 108 4.80 -8.00 -7.29
N TYR A 109 3.59 -8.51 -7.16
CA TYR A 109 2.50 -7.86 -6.44
C TYR A 109 2.59 -8.17 -4.95
N TYR A 110 2.48 -7.14 -4.11
CA TYR A 110 2.32 -7.29 -2.66
C TYR A 110 0.99 -6.69 -2.21
N PHE A 111 0.19 -7.51 -1.53
CA PHE A 111 -1.20 -7.20 -1.25
C PHE A 111 -1.66 -7.76 0.10
N LEU A 112 -2.81 -7.26 0.55
CA LEU A 112 -3.49 -7.70 1.77
C LEU A 112 -4.82 -8.35 1.43
N GLN A 113 -5.25 -9.32 2.24
CA GLN A 113 -6.65 -9.74 2.31
C GLN A 113 -7.35 -8.95 3.40
N THR A 114 -7.83 -7.75 3.07
CA THR A 114 -8.21 -6.71 4.05
C THR A 114 -9.33 -7.13 5.01
N SER A 115 -10.09 -8.16 4.67
CA SER A 115 -11.15 -8.70 5.54
C SER A 115 -10.69 -9.78 6.53
N LEU A 116 -9.45 -10.28 6.42
CA LEU A 116 -8.95 -11.43 7.18
C LEU A 116 -7.84 -11.07 8.17
N SER A 117 -6.77 -10.44 7.71
CA SER A 117 -5.58 -10.20 8.52
C SER A 117 -4.75 -9.03 7.98
N ASP A 118 -3.74 -8.63 8.76
CA ASP A 118 -2.72 -7.66 8.35
C ASP A 118 -1.50 -8.32 7.67
N ALA A 119 -1.57 -9.62 7.34
CA ALA A 119 -0.49 -10.36 6.70
C ALA A 119 -0.31 -9.91 5.25
N VAL A 120 0.94 -9.78 4.82
CA VAL A 120 1.29 -9.46 3.43
C VAL A 120 1.41 -10.74 2.62
N TYR A 121 0.77 -10.76 1.47
CA TYR A 121 0.89 -11.81 0.48
C TYR A 121 1.67 -11.29 -0.72
N HIS A 122 2.43 -12.19 -1.33
CA HIS A 122 3.21 -11.96 -2.53
C HIS A 122 2.64 -12.80 -3.67
N TYR A 123 2.34 -12.15 -4.79
CA TYR A 123 1.95 -12.80 -6.04
C TYR A 123 2.98 -12.46 -7.13
N ASP A 124 3.57 -13.49 -7.72
CA ASP A 124 4.46 -13.36 -8.89
C ASP A 124 3.70 -13.72 -10.16
N SER A 125 3.38 -12.72 -10.97
CA SER A 125 2.63 -12.90 -12.21
C SER A 125 3.42 -13.58 -13.33
N ASN A 126 4.73 -13.86 -13.15
CA ASN A 126 5.48 -14.66 -14.11
C ASN A 126 5.30 -16.16 -13.88
N THR A 127 5.08 -16.56 -12.63
CA THR A 127 5.00 -17.97 -12.21
C THR A 127 3.60 -18.38 -11.78
N ASP A 128 2.67 -17.42 -11.68
CA ASP A 128 1.32 -17.58 -11.15
C ASP A 128 1.32 -18.20 -9.75
N VAL A 129 2.29 -17.85 -8.92
CA VAL A 129 2.43 -18.36 -7.55
C VAL A 129 2.08 -17.27 -6.54
N VAL A 130 1.26 -17.64 -5.54
CA VAL A 130 0.94 -16.81 -4.39
C VAL A 130 1.54 -17.44 -3.13
N THR A 131 2.27 -16.64 -2.34
CA THR A 131 2.81 -17.05 -1.04
C THR A 131 2.55 -15.99 0.02
N GLU A 132 2.59 -16.38 1.29
CA GLU A 132 2.66 -15.43 2.39
C GLU A 132 4.09 -14.88 2.48
N ALA A 133 4.25 -13.56 2.61
CA ALA A 133 5.56 -12.92 2.70
C ALA A 133 6.27 -13.16 4.05
N GLY A 134 5.56 -13.75 5.02
CA GLY A 134 6.07 -14.03 6.37
C GLY A 134 6.20 -12.79 7.25
N VAL A 135 5.62 -11.66 6.83
CA VAL A 135 5.61 -10.39 7.56
C VAL A 135 4.22 -9.75 7.46
N ASP A 136 3.92 -8.90 8.43
CA ASP A 136 2.73 -8.07 8.39
C ASP A 136 2.99 -6.75 7.65
N LEU A 137 1.93 -5.97 7.41
CA LEU A 137 2.02 -4.72 6.65
C LEU A 137 3.05 -3.73 7.20
N LEU A 138 3.09 -3.49 8.52
CA LEU A 138 3.98 -2.47 9.07
C LEU A 138 5.43 -2.92 9.03
N ASP A 139 5.70 -4.19 9.30
CA ASP A 139 7.05 -4.73 9.19
C ASP A 139 7.51 -4.76 7.72
N PHE A 140 6.61 -5.06 6.77
CA PHE A 140 6.91 -4.93 5.34
C PHE A 140 7.26 -3.49 4.95
N LEU A 141 6.50 -2.50 5.41
CA LEU A 141 6.80 -1.08 5.16
C LEU A 141 8.14 -0.66 5.76
N LYS A 142 8.54 -1.21 6.92
CA LYS A 142 9.88 -0.99 7.49
C LYS A 142 10.99 -1.59 6.63
N LEU A 143 10.77 -2.76 6.04
CA LEU A 143 11.72 -3.37 5.11
C LEU A 143 11.92 -2.47 3.89
N LEU A 144 10.83 -2.03 3.25
CA LEU A 144 10.90 -1.10 2.11
C LEU A 144 11.64 0.21 2.47
N ALA A 145 11.35 0.77 3.65
CA ALA A 145 12.02 1.96 4.14
C ALA A 145 13.52 1.73 4.38
N ALA A 146 13.91 0.56 4.90
CA ALA A 146 15.29 0.20 5.12
C ALA A 146 16.06 0.01 3.81
N GLU A 147 15.44 -0.62 2.81
CA GLU A 147 16.01 -0.82 1.46
C GLU A 147 16.19 0.51 0.72
N SER A 148 15.30 1.48 0.97
CA SER A 148 15.36 2.81 0.36
C SER A 148 16.38 3.74 1.02
N LYS A 149 17.08 3.31 2.10
CA LYS A 149 18.09 4.12 2.77
C LYS A 149 19.27 4.42 1.82
N GLY A 150 19.47 5.70 1.53
CA GLY A 150 20.53 6.19 0.64
C GLY A 150 20.06 6.47 -0.78
N ALA A 151 18.80 6.15 -1.12
CA ALA A 151 18.18 6.61 -2.35
C ALA A 151 17.90 8.13 -2.29
N LEU A 152 17.76 8.74 -3.46
CA LEU A 152 17.44 10.16 -3.59
C LEU A 152 16.02 10.38 -3.07
N LYS A 153 15.87 11.15 -1.98
CA LYS A 153 14.57 11.40 -1.34
C LYS A 153 13.74 12.35 -2.22
N VAL A 154 12.88 11.79 -3.05
CA VAL A 154 11.90 12.55 -3.84
C VAL A 154 10.57 12.49 -3.10
N LEU A 155 10.05 13.66 -2.73
CA LEU A 155 8.72 13.76 -2.16
C LEU A 155 7.68 13.55 -3.27
N VAL A 156 6.98 12.43 -3.22
CA VAL A 156 5.89 12.08 -4.13
C VAL A 156 4.60 11.90 -3.35
N CYS A 157 3.51 12.47 -3.87
CA CYS A 157 2.19 12.41 -3.25
C CYS A 157 1.18 11.86 -4.26
N GLY A 158 0.62 10.70 -3.96
CA GLY A 158 -0.55 10.17 -4.66
C GLY A 158 -1.83 10.44 -3.89
N ASP A 159 -2.98 10.15 -4.50
CA ASP A 159 -4.27 10.27 -3.83
C ASP A 159 -5.31 9.35 -4.50
N LEU A 160 -5.73 8.34 -3.75
CA LEU A 160 -6.70 7.32 -4.14
C LEU A 160 -8.10 7.87 -4.42
N LEU A 161 -8.36 9.14 -4.11
CA LEU A 161 -9.62 9.83 -4.33
C LEU A 161 -9.50 11.01 -5.31
N ARG A 162 -8.33 11.23 -5.92
CA ARG A 162 -8.12 12.36 -6.83
C ARG A 162 -8.92 12.22 -8.11
N ILE A 163 -9.75 13.22 -8.39
CA ILE A 163 -10.55 13.38 -9.61
C ILE A 163 -9.95 14.56 -10.39
N MET A 164 -10.08 14.55 -11.73
CA MET A 164 -9.64 15.64 -12.63
C MET A 164 -10.13 17.02 -12.19
#